data_AF-A0A7G2ISY0-F1
#
_entry.id   AF-A0A7G2ISY0-F1
#
_cell.length_a   1.000
_cell.length_b   1.000
_cell.length_c   1.000
_cell.angle_alpha   90.00
_cell.angle_beta   90.00
_cell.angle_gamma   90.00
#
_symmetry.space_group_name_H-M   'P 1'
#
loop_
_entity.id
_entity.type
_entity.pdbx_description
1 polymer ?
#
loop_
_entity_poly.entity_id
_entity_poly.type
_entity_poly.pdbx_seq_one_letter_code
_entity_poly.pdbx_strand_id
1 'polypeptide(L)'
;MLTSEHYRCLNEKKEISAQSLKRESAQLVLDQNYTVAAAASAMDVGLSTMTRWVKQLRDERQGKIPKASPITPEQIEIRELKKKLQRIEMEKRHIKKGYRALDVRLPEQFSLIGKLRAQYPVVTLCHVFGVHRSSYKYWEKSAEKPDGWRAVLRSQVRELHNISHGSAGARSIAIMATLRGFRMGRWLAGRLMKELGLVSCQQPTHRYKTCWS
;
A
#
# COMPACT_ATOMS: atom_id res chain seq x y z
N MET A 1 -11.24 -18.12 -14.62
CA MET A 1 -10.39 -16.92 -14.76
C MET A 1 -8.99 -17.30 -14.32
N LEU A 2 -8.00 -17.26 -15.22
CA LEU A 2 -6.60 -17.55 -14.87
C LEU A 2 -6.13 -16.55 -13.80
N THR A 3 -5.56 -17.05 -12.70
CA THR A 3 -5.08 -16.21 -11.60
C THR A 3 -3.90 -15.33 -12.06
N SER A 4 -3.68 -14.20 -11.38
CA SER A 4 -2.58 -13.25 -11.65
C SER A 4 -1.20 -13.93 -11.74
N GLU A 5 -1.03 -15.05 -11.02
CA GLU A 5 0.18 -15.86 -11.00
C GLU A 5 0.35 -16.73 -12.25
N HIS A 6 -0.74 -17.30 -12.78
CA HIS A 6 -0.70 -18.05 -14.05
C HIS A 6 -0.31 -17.15 -15.23
N TYR A 7 -0.84 -15.93 -15.29
CA TYR A 7 -0.45 -14.95 -16.32
C TYR A 7 1.01 -14.54 -16.20
N ARG A 8 1.52 -14.35 -14.97
CA ARG A 8 2.93 -14.03 -14.73
C ARG A 8 3.85 -15.16 -15.20
N CYS A 9 3.53 -16.40 -14.86
CA CYS A 9 4.30 -17.58 -15.28
C CYS A 9 4.30 -17.79 -16.80
N LEU A 10 3.16 -17.58 -17.47
CA LEU A 10 3.09 -17.66 -18.94
C LEU A 10 3.92 -16.58 -19.63
N ASN A 11 3.92 -15.35 -19.09
CA ASN A 11 4.68 -14.25 -19.66
C ASN A 11 6.19 -14.44 -19.43
N GLU A 12 6.58 -14.93 -18.26
CA GLU A 12 7.95 -15.28 -17.92
C GLU A 12 8.50 -16.39 -18.82
N LYS A 13 7.71 -17.44 -19.09
CA LYS A 13 8.08 -18.50 -20.06
C LYS A 13 8.24 -17.96 -21.49
N LYS A 14 7.36 -17.06 -21.93
CA LYS A 14 7.47 -16.40 -23.25
C LYS A 14 8.71 -15.52 -23.35
N GLU A 15 9.03 -14.77 -22.29
CA GLU A 15 10.22 -13.93 -22.26
C GLU A 15 11.51 -14.75 -22.26
N ILE A 16 11.57 -15.87 -21.52
CA ILE A 16 12.72 -16.78 -21.52
C ILE A 16 12.93 -17.39 -22.91
N SER A 17 11.88 -17.89 -23.54
CA SER A 17 11.94 -18.47 -24.89
C SER A 17 12.35 -17.44 -25.95
N ALA A 18 11.86 -16.21 -25.84
CA ALA A 18 12.26 -15.13 -26.74
C ALA A 18 13.71 -14.69 -26.51
N GLN A 19 14.22 -14.75 -25.27
CA GLN A 19 15.62 -14.44 -24.96
C GLN A 19 16.58 -15.53 -25.42
N SER A 20 16.22 -16.81 -25.26
CA SER A 20 17.02 -17.93 -25.76
C SER A 20 17.09 -17.92 -27.29
N LEU A 21 15.98 -17.70 -27.98
CA LEU A 21 15.95 -17.59 -29.45
C LEU A 21 16.84 -16.45 -29.96
N LYS A 22 16.78 -15.28 -29.29
CA LYS A 22 17.65 -14.13 -29.62
C LYS A 22 19.14 -14.46 -29.45
N ARG A 23 19.48 -15.20 -28.39
CA ARG A 23 20.85 -15.61 -28.11
C ARG A 23 21.35 -16.61 -29.14
N GLU A 24 20.60 -17.67 -29.38
CA GLU A 24 20.94 -18.73 -30.34
C GLU A 24 21.17 -18.14 -31.73
N SER A 25 20.25 -17.29 -32.17
CA SER A 25 20.35 -16.55 -33.45
C SER A 25 21.66 -15.76 -33.56
N ALA A 26 22.03 -15.02 -32.52
CA ALA A 26 23.24 -14.22 -32.52
C ALA A 26 24.54 -15.05 -32.37
N GLN A 27 24.46 -16.22 -31.73
CA GLN A 27 25.58 -17.17 -31.63
C GLN A 27 25.90 -17.86 -32.95
N LEU A 28 24.89 -18.16 -33.79
CA LEU A 28 25.11 -18.68 -35.15
C LEU A 28 26.04 -17.76 -35.96
N VAL A 29 25.87 -16.45 -35.83
CA VAL A 29 26.70 -15.47 -36.55
C VAL A 29 28.08 -15.31 -35.92
N LEU A 30 28.17 -15.21 -34.59
CA LEU A 30 29.44 -14.89 -33.91
C LEU A 30 30.35 -16.11 -33.70
N ASP A 31 29.78 -17.27 -33.40
CA ASP A 31 30.52 -18.47 -33.00
C ASP A 31 30.64 -19.48 -34.14
N GLN A 32 29.62 -19.57 -35.00
CA GLN A 32 29.61 -20.49 -36.15
C GLN A 32 29.91 -19.80 -37.50
N ASN A 33 30.25 -18.50 -37.46
CA ASN A 33 30.68 -17.68 -38.60
C ASN A 33 29.71 -17.65 -39.81
N TYR A 34 28.41 -17.83 -39.55
CA TYR A 34 27.38 -17.63 -40.59
C TYR A 34 27.28 -16.16 -40.98
N THR A 35 26.94 -15.89 -42.25
CA THR A 35 26.57 -14.53 -42.66
C THR A 35 25.26 -14.12 -41.99
N VAL A 36 25.13 -12.83 -41.66
CA VAL A 36 23.93 -12.30 -40.99
C VAL A 36 22.65 -12.58 -41.80
N ALA A 37 22.74 -12.60 -43.13
CA ALA A 37 21.64 -12.94 -44.03
C ALA A 37 21.28 -14.44 -43.95
N ALA A 38 22.26 -15.35 -43.93
CA ALA A 38 22.00 -16.78 -43.82
C ALA A 38 21.38 -17.15 -42.47
N ALA A 39 21.86 -16.56 -41.37
CA ALA A 39 21.29 -16.77 -40.05
C ALA A 39 19.86 -16.21 -39.94
N ALA A 40 19.58 -15.05 -40.58
CA ALA A 40 18.26 -14.45 -40.63
C ALA A 40 17.24 -15.35 -41.35
N SER A 41 17.65 -15.92 -42.50
CA SER A 41 16.83 -16.88 -43.25
C SER A 41 16.61 -18.20 -42.50
N ALA A 42 17.62 -18.70 -41.78
CA ALA A 42 17.52 -19.97 -41.05
C ALA A 42 16.58 -19.87 -39.82
N MET A 43 16.52 -18.71 -39.16
CA MET A 43 15.73 -18.49 -37.95
C MET A 43 14.37 -17.81 -38.23
N ASP A 44 14.04 -17.52 -39.49
CA ASP A 44 12.85 -16.77 -39.92
C ASP A 44 12.71 -15.39 -39.22
N VAL A 45 13.82 -14.64 -39.18
CA VAL A 45 13.89 -13.32 -38.53
C VAL A 45 14.34 -12.26 -39.54
N GLY A 46 13.76 -11.06 -39.48
CA GLY A 46 14.18 -9.95 -40.34
C GLY A 46 15.66 -9.59 -40.21
N LEU A 47 16.31 -9.20 -41.31
CA LEU A 47 17.74 -8.89 -41.36
C LEU A 47 18.15 -7.75 -40.38
N SER A 48 17.30 -6.74 -40.23
CA SER A 48 17.53 -5.60 -39.32
C SER A 48 17.47 -6.03 -37.85
N THR A 49 16.53 -6.91 -37.50
CA THR A 49 16.43 -7.52 -36.16
C THR A 49 17.63 -8.40 -35.85
N MET A 50 18.08 -9.22 -36.81
CA MET A 50 19.26 -10.08 -36.65
C MET A 50 20.52 -9.24 -36.42
N THR A 51 20.76 -8.22 -37.25
CA THR A 51 21.89 -7.29 -37.11
C THR A 51 21.90 -6.61 -35.72
N ARG A 52 20.71 -6.21 -35.23
CA ARG A 52 20.58 -5.60 -33.90
C ARG A 52 20.96 -6.57 -32.77
N TRP A 53 20.54 -7.83 -32.86
CA TRP A 53 20.86 -8.85 -31.84
C TRP A 53 22.35 -9.22 -31.85
N VAL A 54 22.96 -9.35 -33.02
CA VAL A 54 24.40 -9.60 -33.16
C VAL A 54 25.21 -8.45 -32.57
N LYS A 55 24.84 -7.20 -32.88
CA LYS A 55 25.49 -6.01 -32.29
C LYS A 55 25.36 -6.00 -30.78
N GLN A 56 24.17 -6.27 -30.27
CA GLN A 56 23.92 -6.33 -28.83
C GLN A 56 24.77 -7.41 -28.15
N LEU A 57 24.81 -8.64 -28.68
CA LEU A 57 25.61 -9.72 -28.09
C LEU A 57 27.12 -9.42 -28.14
N ARG A 58 27.60 -8.76 -29.20
CA ARG A 58 29.00 -8.31 -29.30
C ARG A 58 29.33 -7.24 -28.25
N ASP A 59 28.45 -6.26 -28.05
CA ASP A 59 28.61 -5.23 -27.02
C ASP A 59 28.56 -5.83 -25.60
N GLU A 60 27.69 -6.81 -25.36
CA GLU A 60 27.59 -7.53 -24.08
C GLU A 60 28.87 -8.33 -23.77
N ARG A 61 29.45 -9.03 -24.75
CA ARG A 61 30.76 -9.71 -24.62
C ARG A 61 31.92 -8.75 -24.36
N GLN A 62 31.83 -7.51 -24.83
CA GLN A 62 32.80 -6.45 -24.54
C GLN A 62 32.58 -5.79 -23.17
N GLY A 63 31.65 -6.30 -22.35
CA GLY A 63 31.36 -5.77 -21.02
C GLY A 63 30.56 -4.46 -21.01
N LYS A 64 30.03 -4.02 -22.15
CA LYS A 64 29.17 -2.83 -22.20
C LYS A 64 27.78 -3.22 -21.70
N ILE A 65 27.24 -2.39 -20.81
CA ILE A 65 25.90 -2.60 -20.26
C ILE A 65 24.88 -2.14 -21.32
N PRO A 66 24.09 -3.06 -21.91
CA PRO A 66 23.11 -2.67 -22.91
C PRO A 66 21.99 -1.84 -22.26
N LYS A 67 21.47 -0.86 -23.00
CA LYS A 67 20.27 -0.08 -22.61
C LYS A 67 18.98 -0.91 -22.76
N ALA A 68 19.02 -1.94 -23.61
CA ALA A 68 17.93 -2.89 -23.83
C ALA A 68 17.99 -4.06 -22.82
N SER A 69 16.95 -4.90 -22.78
CA SER A 69 16.97 -6.13 -21.99
C SER A 69 18.18 -6.99 -22.37
N PRO A 70 19.07 -7.32 -21.42
CA PRO A 70 20.26 -8.13 -21.68
C PRO A 70 19.91 -9.50 -22.27
N ILE A 71 20.76 -10.01 -23.15
CA ILE A 71 20.59 -11.31 -23.82
C ILE A 71 21.44 -12.39 -23.13
N THR A 72 22.56 -12.00 -22.52
CA THR A 72 23.48 -12.89 -21.81
C THR A 72 22.96 -13.29 -20.42
N PRO A 73 23.10 -14.56 -20.03
CA PRO A 73 22.63 -15.08 -18.75
C PRO A 73 23.34 -14.39 -17.58
N GLU A 74 24.64 -14.11 -17.74
CA GLU A 74 25.44 -13.38 -16.77
C GLU A 74 24.87 -11.99 -16.51
N GLN A 75 24.44 -11.26 -17.54
CA GLN A 75 23.88 -9.92 -17.36
C GLN A 75 22.43 -9.94 -16.84
N ILE A 76 21.67 -10.98 -17.17
CA ILE A 76 20.35 -11.25 -16.56
C ILE A 76 20.55 -11.46 -15.05
N GLU A 77 21.48 -12.33 -14.66
CA GLU A 77 21.84 -12.58 -13.26
C GLU A 77 22.34 -11.31 -12.57
N ILE A 78 23.24 -10.55 -13.19
CA ILE A 78 23.71 -9.25 -12.63
C ILE A 78 22.53 -8.30 -12.39
N ARG A 79 21.56 -8.25 -13.30
CA ARG A 79 20.37 -7.39 -13.14
C ARG A 79 19.49 -7.89 -12.00
N GLU A 80 19.24 -9.18 -11.90
CA GLU A 80 18.45 -9.77 -10.81
C GLU A 80 19.15 -9.61 -9.45
N LEU A 81 20.44 -9.85 -9.39
CA LEU A 81 21.26 -9.68 -8.20
C LEU A 81 21.29 -8.21 -7.78
N LYS A 82 21.45 -7.26 -8.72
CA LYS A 82 21.33 -5.82 -8.41
C LYS A 82 19.96 -5.45 -7.84
N LYS A 83 18.86 -6.01 -8.39
CA LYS A 83 17.51 -5.82 -7.83
C LYS A 83 17.38 -6.41 -6.42
N LYS A 84 17.92 -7.61 -6.19
CA LYS A 84 17.93 -8.27 -4.87
C LYS A 84 18.75 -7.46 -3.87
N LEU A 85 19.93 -6.98 -4.25
CA LEU A 85 20.77 -6.12 -3.42
C LEU A 85 20.05 -4.82 -3.04
N GLN A 86 19.46 -4.12 -4.01
CA GLN A 86 18.66 -2.93 -3.72
C GLN A 86 17.52 -3.23 -2.75
N ARG A 87 16.81 -4.35 -2.91
CA ARG A 87 15.74 -4.75 -2.00
C ARG A 87 16.27 -5.01 -0.58
N ILE A 88 17.34 -5.81 -0.46
CA ILE A 88 17.94 -6.17 0.82
C ILE A 88 18.52 -4.94 1.51
N GLU A 89 19.17 -4.05 0.77
CA GLU A 89 19.73 -2.80 1.30
C GLU A 89 18.61 -1.90 1.84
N MET A 90 17.51 -1.75 1.10
CA MET A 90 16.32 -1.03 1.57
C MET A 90 15.70 -1.67 2.82
N GLU A 91 15.62 -3.00 2.88
CA GLU A 91 15.08 -3.72 4.04
C GLU A 91 16.00 -3.60 5.28
N LYS A 92 17.31 -3.82 5.10
CA LYS A 92 18.31 -3.81 6.19
C LYS A 92 18.51 -2.43 6.79
N ARG A 93 18.56 -1.38 5.96
CA ARG A 93 18.99 -0.06 6.42
C ARG A 93 18.03 0.51 7.47
N HIS A 94 16.73 0.17 7.44
CA HIS A 94 15.77 0.89 8.28
C HIS A 94 14.58 0.09 8.86
N ILE A 95 14.25 -1.13 8.43
CA ILE A 95 13.17 -1.92 9.08
C ILE A 95 13.57 -2.37 10.49
N LYS A 96 14.88 -2.45 10.77
CA LYS A 96 15.41 -2.70 12.13
C LYS A 96 14.96 -1.68 13.17
N LYS A 97 14.40 -0.53 12.78
CA LYS A 97 13.74 0.43 13.69
C LYS A 97 12.34 -0.04 14.11
N GLY A 98 12.22 -1.25 14.69
CA GLY A 98 11.14 -1.63 15.62
C GLY A 98 9.68 -1.67 15.15
N TYR A 99 9.35 -1.33 13.90
CA TYR A 99 7.94 -1.15 13.49
C TYR A 99 7.11 -2.45 13.41
N ARG A 100 7.75 -3.63 13.36
CA ARG A 100 7.06 -4.93 13.40
C ARG A 100 6.56 -5.35 14.79
N ALA A 101 7.06 -4.72 15.86
CA ALA A 101 6.72 -5.08 17.23
C ALA A 101 5.58 -4.23 17.82
N LEU A 102 5.09 -3.24 17.09
CA LEU A 102 4.02 -2.39 17.56
C LEU A 102 2.69 -3.07 17.20
N ASP A 103 2.03 -3.68 18.19
CA ASP A 103 0.64 -4.13 18.10
C ASP A 103 -0.30 -2.91 18.07
N VAL A 104 -0.18 -2.12 16.99
CA VAL A 104 -0.93 -0.89 16.80
C VAL A 104 -2.17 -1.19 15.98
N ARG A 105 -3.28 -0.55 16.38
CA ARG A 105 -4.54 -0.60 15.64
C ARG A 105 -4.33 -0.18 14.19
N LEU A 106 -5.05 -0.82 13.27
CA LEU A 106 -4.95 -0.62 11.81
C LEU A 106 -4.92 0.86 11.35
N PRO A 107 -5.71 1.80 11.93
CA PRO A 107 -5.65 3.22 11.55
C PRO A 107 -4.31 3.90 11.88
N GLU A 108 -3.68 3.49 12.97
CA GLU A 108 -2.40 4.04 13.42
C GLU A 108 -1.25 3.49 12.57
N GLN A 109 -1.34 2.21 12.14
CA GLN A 109 -0.44 1.65 11.12
C GLN A 109 -0.52 2.45 9.82
N PHE A 110 -1.73 2.79 9.35
CA PHE A 110 -1.90 3.62 8.17
C PHE A 110 -1.36 5.04 8.33
N SER A 111 -1.56 5.66 9.50
CA SER A 111 -0.97 6.97 9.83
C SER A 111 0.56 6.92 9.75
N LEU A 112 1.17 5.85 10.26
CA LEU A 112 2.62 5.65 10.22
C LEU A 112 3.13 5.43 8.79
N ILE A 113 2.41 4.64 7.97
CA ILE A 113 2.70 4.49 6.53
C ILE A 113 2.65 5.86 5.84
N GLY A 114 1.65 6.69 6.17
CA GLY A 114 1.52 8.05 5.65
C GLY A 114 2.72 8.95 5.98
N LYS A 115 3.29 8.84 7.19
CA LYS A 115 4.50 9.59 7.58
C LYS A 115 5.75 9.11 6.85
N LEU A 116 5.87 7.79 6.67
CA LEU A 116 7.04 7.17 6.04
C LEU A 116 7.00 7.21 4.50
N ARG A 117 5.86 7.57 3.90
CA ARG A 117 5.68 7.62 2.43
C ARG A 117 6.64 8.56 1.71
N ALA A 118 7.16 9.58 2.40
CA ALA A 118 8.11 10.54 1.83
C ALA A 118 9.50 9.92 1.59
N GLN A 119 9.88 8.92 2.40
CA GLN A 119 11.19 8.28 2.35
C GLN A 119 11.16 6.93 1.63
N TYR A 120 9.99 6.26 1.61
CA TYR A 120 9.87 4.90 1.08
C TYR A 120 8.63 4.72 0.19
N PRO A 121 8.72 3.83 -0.82
CA PRO A 121 7.56 3.46 -1.60
C PRO A 121 6.50 2.77 -0.73
N VAL A 122 5.25 3.22 -0.87
CA VAL A 122 4.09 2.71 -0.11
C VAL A 122 3.93 1.20 -0.23
N VAL A 123 4.28 0.62 -1.39
CA VAL A 123 4.19 -0.83 -1.62
C VAL A 123 5.09 -1.61 -0.65
N THR A 124 6.31 -1.12 -0.42
CA THR A 124 7.25 -1.76 0.51
C THR A 124 6.76 -1.59 1.94
N LEU A 125 6.30 -0.39 2.32
CA LEU A 125 5.74 -0.14 3.65
C LEU A 125 4.55 -1.07 3.94
N CYS A 126 3.60 -1.20 3.02
CA CYS A 126 2.47 -2.12 3.13
C CYS A 126 2.91 -3.56 3.39
N HIS A 127 3.93 -4.06 2.68
CA HIS A 127 4.46 -5.42 2.94
C HIS A 127 5.10 -5.54 4.33
N VAL A 128 5.83 -4.52 4.79
CA VAL A 128 6.48 -4.52 6.10
C VAL A 128 5.46 -4.54 7.24
N PHE A 129 4.40 -3.74 7.12
CA PHE A 129 3.31 -3.68 8.09
C PHE A 129 2.28 -4.82 7.94
N GLY A 130 2.40 -5.67 6.91
CA GLY A 130 1.44 -6.75 6.66
C GLY A 130 0.05 -6.25 6.22
N VAL A 131 -0.05 -5.05 5.67
CA VAL A 131 -1.33 -4.45 5.27
C VAL A 131 -1.47 -4.41 3.76
N HIS A 132 -2.68 -4.67 3.25
CA HIS A 132 -2.93 -4.64 1.82
C HIS A 132 -2.94 -3.21 1.27
N ARG A 133 -2.35 -3.02 0.07
CA ARG A 133 -2.25 -1.70 -0.60
C ARG A 133 -3.60 -1.05 -0.84
N SER A 134 -4.63 -1.83 -1.18
CA SER A 134 -5.98 -1.30 -1.40
C SER A 134 -6.59 -0.75 -0.11
N SER A 135 -6.33 -1.39 1.03
CA SER A 135 -6.82 -0.95 2.34
C SER A 135 -6.20 0.39 2.73
N TYR A 136 -4.89 0.57 2.52
CA TYR A 136 -4.23 1.86 2.74
C TYR A 136 -4.82 2.95 1.83
N LYS A 137 -4.98 2.68 0.53
CA LYS A 137 -5.57 3.65 -0.42
C LYS A 137 -7.01 4.01 -0.07
N TYR A 138 -7.81 3.03 0.35
CA TYR A 138 -9.17 3.27 0.79
C TYR A 138 -9.21 4.13 2.05
N TRP A 139 -8.34 3.82 3.01
CA TRP A 139 -8.19 4.59 4.24
C TRP A 139 -7.73 6.02 3.96
N GLU A 140 -6.74 6.24 3.10
CA GLU A 140 -6.23 7.57 2.73
C GLU A 140 -7.36 8.43 2.14
N LYS A 141 -8.17 7.88 1.21
CA LYS A 141 -9.35 8.55 0.66
C LYS A 141 -10.47 8.79 1.67
N SER A 142 -10.59 7.92 2.67
CA SER A 142 -11.62 8.02 3.71
C SER A 142 -11.21 8.96 4.84
N ALA A 143 -9.92 9.09 5.12
CA ALA A 143 -9.37 9.98 6.14
C ALA A 143 -9.60 11.46 5.79
N GLU A 144 -9.66 11.78 4.50
CA GLU A 144 -9.97 13.13 4.01
C GLU A 144 -11.46 13.49 4.13
N LYS A 145 -12.37 12.51 4.24
CA LYS A 145 -13.79 12.78 4.38
C LYS A 145 -14.16 12.76 5.87
N PRO A 146 -14.36 13.92 6.53
CA PRO A 146 -15.06 13.91 7.79
C PRO A 146 -16.41 13.24 7.55
N ASP A 147 -16.72 12.23 8.35
CA ASP A 147 -18.02 11.56 8.34
C ASP A 147 -19.09 12.65 8.58
N GLY A 148 -19.74 13.11 7.50
CA GLY A 148 -20.63 14.27 7.53
C GLY A 148 -21.78 14.05 8.50
N TRP A 149 -22.27 12.82 8.58
CA TRP A 149 -23.26 12.41 9.57
C TRP A 149 -22.74 12.56 11.00
N ARG A 150 -21.51 12.10 11.26
CA ARG A 150 -20.87 12.25 12.58
C ARG A 150 -20.56 13.70 12.93
N ALA A 151 -20.24 14.55 11.95
CA ALA A 151 -20.07 15.98 12.16
C ALA A 151 -21.39 16.65 12.58
N VAL A 152 -22.52 16.31 11.93
CA VAL A 152 -23.86 16.75 12.32
C VAL A 152 -24.21 16.30 13.73
N LEU A 153 -23.98 15.02 14.06
CA LEU A 153 -24.22 14.50 15.41
C LEU A 153 -23.37 15.20 16.47
N ARG A 154 -22.09 15.49 16.19
CA ARG A 154 -21.24 16.27 17.11
C ARG A 154 -21.76 17.68 17.33
N SER A 155 -22.21 18.34 16.26
CA SER A 155 -22.83 19.67 16.35
C SER A 155 -24.05 19.65 17.26
N GLN A 156 -24.92 18.65 17.08
CA GLN A 156 -26.13 18.51 17.89
C GLN A 156 -25.86 18.18 19.35
N VAL A 157 -24.89 17.30 19.64
CA VAL A 157 -24.48 17.04 21.02
C VAL A 157 -23.96 18.30 21.71
N ARG A 158 -23.16 19.11 21.01
CA ARG A 158 -22.66 20.39 21.53
C ARG A 158 -23.79 21.39 21.78
N GLU A 159 -24.72 21.52 20.84
CA GLU A 159 -25.88 22.39 20.96
C GLU A 159 -26.74 22.01 22.18
N LEU A 160 -27.07 20.73 22.32
CA LEU A 160 -27.87 20.21 23.44
C LEU A 160 -27.18 20.37 24.80
N HIS A 161 -25.86 20.18 24.84
CA HIS A 161 -25.09 20.41 26.07
C HIS A 161 -25.09 21.89 26.45
N ASN A 162 -24.94 22.80 25.47
CA ASN A 162 -25.04 24.24 25.69
C ASN A 162 -26.43 24.68 26.18
N ILE A 163 -27.50 24.13 25.60
CA ILE A 163 -28.89 24.41 26.02
C ILE A 163 -29.14 23.99 27.47
N SER A 164 -28.48 22.92 27.90
CA SER A 164 -28.53 22.48 29.30
C SER A 164 -27.59 23.23 30.25
N HIS A 165 -26.90 24.27 29.77
CA HIS A 165 -25.84 24.99 30.49
C HIS A 165 -24.76 24.05 31.07
N GLY A 166 -24.45 22.97 30.35
CA GLY A 166 -23.44 21.99 30.74
C GLY A 166 -23.88 20.93 31.75
N SER A 167 -25.14 20.94 32.19
CA SER A 167 -25.67 19.97 33.15
C SER A 167 -26.09 18.64 32.51
N ALA A 168 -26.34 18.58 31.20
CA ALA A 168 -26.81 17.36 30.57
C ALA A 168 -25.70 16.31 30.41
N GLY A 169 -25.90 15.14 31.03
CA GLY A 169 -25.11 13.95 30.80
C GLY A 169 -25.55 13.16 29.56
N ALA A 170 -24.80 12.10 29.22
CA ALA A 170 -25.03 11.29 28.02
C ALA A 170 -26.45 10.72 27.89
N ARG A 171 -27.11 10.41 29.01
CA ARG A 171 -28.50 9.93 29.01
C ARG A 171 -29.48 11.04 28.63
N SER A 172 -29.33 12.22 29.23
CA SER A 172 -30.17 13.38 28.94
C SER A 172 -29.98 13.87 27.50
N ILE A 173 -28.73 13.93 27.03
CA ILE A 173 -28.43 14.32 25.64
C ILE A 173 -29.05 13.33 24.64
N ALA A 174 -28.96 12.02 24.89
CA ALA A 174 -29.58 11.01 24.02
C ALA A 174 -31.11 11.18 23.94
N ILE A 175 -31.77 11.46 25.07
CA ILE A 175 -33.21 11.72 25.11
C ILE A 175 -33.54 13.01 24.34
N MET A 176 -32.85 14.11 24.63
CA MET A 176 -33.07 15.41 23.96
C MET A 176 -32.83 15.32 22.44
N ALA A 177 -31.80 14.58 22.01
CA ALA A 177 -31.52 14.35 20.59
C ALA A 177 -32.63 13.53 19.92
N THR A 178 -33.12 12.48 20.60
CA THR A 178 -34.21 11.65 20.08
C THR A 178 -35.52 12.44 19.97
N LEU A 179 -35.81 13.31 20.94
CA LEU A 179 -36.95 14.24 20.87
C LEU A 179 -36.87 15.22 19.71
N ARG A 180 -35.65 15.62 19.30
CA ARG A 180 -35.39 16.45 18.13
C ARG A 180 -35.33 15.67 16.81
N GLY A 181 -35.70 14.39 16.81
CA GLY A 181 -35.72 13.53 15.61
C GLY A 181 -34.38 12.86 15.27
N PHE A 182 -33.33 13.07 16.06
CA PHE A 182 -32.05 12.37 15.88
C PHE A 182 -32.03 11.09 16.71
N ARG A 183 -32.19 9.93 16.06
CA ARG A 183 -32.09 8.62 16.73
C ARG A 183 -30.68 8.43 17.31
N MET A 184 -30.52 8.71 18.60
CA MET A 184 -29.23 8.69 19.29
C MET A 184 -29.34 7.87 20.58
N GLY A 185 -28.60 6.76 20.67
CA GLY A 185 -28.52 5.97 21.89
C GLY A 185 -27.57 6.57 22.93
N ARG A 186 -27.77 6.25 24.22
CA ARG A 186 -26.93 6.69 25.35
C ARG A 186 -25.43 6.51 25.11
N TRP A 187 -25.04 5.35 24.57
CA TRP A 187 -23.63 5.03 24.35
C TRP A 187 -23.00 5.90 23.25
N LEU A 188 -23.75 6.15 22.17
CA LEU A 188 -23.30 7.04 21.10
C LEU A 188 -23.17 8.48 21.61
N ALA A 189 -24.16 8.97 22.37
CA ALA A 189 -24.11 10.28 23.01
C ALA A 189 -22.87 10.42 23.92
N GLY A 190 -22.61 9.43 24.78
CA GLY A 190 -21.45 9.45 25.68
C GLY A 190 -20.11 9.41 24.95
N ARG A 191 -20.01 8.63 23.86
CA ARG A 191 -18.83 8.62 22.99
C ARG A 191 -18.59 9.98 22.34
N LEU A 192 -19.64 10.61 21.81
CA LEU A 192 -19.55 11.94 21.18
C LEU A 192 -19.21 13.04 22.20
N MET A 193 -19.79 13.00 23.41
CA MET A 193 -19.40 13.90 24.50
C MET A 193 -17.91 13.78 24.83
N LYS A 194 -17.39 12.56 24.95
CA LYS A 194 -15.96 12.32 25.21
C LYS A 194 -15.07 12.83 24.08
N GLU A 195 -15.46 12.63 22.83
CA GLU A 195 -14.75 13.17 21.66
C GLU A 195 -14.71 14.71 21.66
N LEU A 196 -15.74 15.35 22.20
CA LEU A 196 -15.85 16.81 22.28
C LEU A 196 -15.31 17.40 23.60
N GLY A 197 -14.85 16.57 24.54
CA GLY A 197 -14.39 17.00 25.86
C GLY A 197 -15.49 17.53 26.78
N LEU A 198 -16.76 17.20 26.52
CA LEU A 198 -17.90 17.68 27.31
C LEU A 198 -18.10 16.81 28.55
N VAL A 199 -18.13 17.46 29.72
CA VAL A 199 -18.40 16.82 31.01
C VAL A 199 -19.71 17.37 31.56
N SER A 200 -20.48 16.51 32.21
CA SER A 200 -21.72 16.88 32.87
C SER A 200 -21.40 17.50 34.23
N CYS A 201 -21.78 18.77 34.44
CA CYS A 201 -21.56 19.49 35.69
C CYS A 201 -22.67 19.26 36.73
N GLN A 202 -23.48 18.20 36.61
CA GLN A 202 -24.52 17.90 37.59
C GLN A 202 -23.93 17.81 38.99
N GLN A 203 -24.48 18.63 39.89
CA GLN A 203 -24.14 18.54 41.31
C GLN A 203 -24.58 17.17 41.83
N PRO A 204 -23.72 16.43 42.54
CA PRO A 204 -24.10 15.16 43.15
C PRO A 204 -25.36 15.34 43.99
N THR A 205 -26.34 14.46 43.82
CA THR A 205 -27.54 14.50 44.65
C THR A 205 -27.17 14.24 46.11
N HIS A 206 -27.62 15.11 47.00
CA HIS A 206 -27.42 14.97 48.44
C HIS A 206 -28.10 13.68 48.93
N ARG A 207 -27.33 12.78 49.56
CA ARG A 207 -27.89 11.55 50.13
C ARG A 207 -28.68 11.90 51.39
N TYR A 208 -30.00 12.04 51.27
CA TYR A 208 -30.86 12.07 52.45
C TYR A 208 -30.75 10.73 53.19
N LYS A 209 -30.58 10.77 54.52
CA LYS A 209 -30.71 9.57 55.35
C LYS A 209 -32.16 9.13 55.29
N THR A 210 -32.42 7.93 54.76
CA THR A 210 -33.73 7.29 54.88
C THR A 210 -33.96 7.00 56.36
N CYS A 211 -34.81 7.79 57.02
CA CYS A 211 -35.39 7.40 58.29
C CYS A 211 -36.34 6.24 57.99
N TRP A 212 -35.96 5.03 58.40
CA TRP A 212 -36.87 3.89 58.39
C TRP A 212 -37.89 4.12 59.51
N SER A 213 -39.18 4.13 59.19
CA SER A 213 -40.29 4.08 60.15
C SER A 213 -40.82 2.66 60.27
#